data_AF-A0A366HWR9-F1
#
_entry.id   AF-A0A366HWR9-F1
#
_cell.length_a   1.000
_cell.length_b   1.000
_cell.length_c   1.000
_cell.angle_alpha   90.00
_cell.angle_beta   90.00
_cell.angle_gamma   90.00
#
_symmetry.space_group_name_H-M   'P 1'
#
loop_
_entity.id
_entity.type
_entity.pdbx_description
1 polymer ?
#
loop_
_entity_poly.entity_id
_entity_poly.type
_entity_poly.pdbx_seq_one_letter_code
_entity_poly.pdbx_strand_id
1 'polypeptide(L)'
;MQYIIRTVQQVNQGKGVVIISDLNQMVDLNHYIFEETGIPCVSITPVSLNSVLHVVEIAEKKESSIDDFKDITTLFLHDSMNDSANLVGFSNYFLFEFSQKVLSQNLLFLDVNKASRALTSALANIYRELQMDYSDEITIRFLHHCSFMIERVVKNEALIFKSTKKIIESNKEIYQSIERNLTPVSQQFGITIPPNELAMVSIIFLDVQSYE
;
A
#
# COMPACT_ATOMS: atom_id res chain seq x y z
N MET A 1 4.59 -20.47 15.58
CA MET A 1 4.73 -20.62 14.12
C MET A 1 4.75 -22.06 13.62
N GLN A 2 5.59 -22.96 14.16
CA GLN A 2 5.66 -24.36 13.71
C GLN A 2 4.31 -25.11 13.63
N TYR A 3 3.35 -24.77 14.50
CA TYR A 3 2.00 -25.32 14.44
C TYR A 3 1.30 -24.99 13.10
N ILE A 4 1.30 -23.71 12.67
CA ILE A 4 0.64 -23.29 11.43
C ILE A 4 1.29 -23.97 10.21
N ILE A 5 2.62 -24.05 10.18
CA ILE A 5 3.36 -24.76 9.11
C ILE A 5 2.87 -26.22 9.00
N ARG A 6 2.83 -26.95 10.13
CA ARG A 6 2.37 -28.34 10.14
C ARG A 6 0.92 -28.46 9.68
N THR A 7 0.05 -27.57 10.15
CA THR A 7 -1.36 -27.55 9.74
C THR A 7 -1.49 -27.30 8.24
N VAL A 8 -0.79 -26.31 7.68
CA VAL A 8 -0.79 -26.00 6.24
C VAL A 8 -0.36 -27.23 5.42
N GLN A 9 0.73 -27.89 5.82
CA GLN A 9 1.20 -29.10 5.14
C GLN A 9 0.18 -30.24 5.19
N GLN A 10 -0.57 -30.38 6.29
CA GLN A 10 -1.58 -31.43 6.47
C GLN A 10 -2.86 -31.17 5.68
N VAL A 11 -3.31 -29.91 5.60
CA VAL A 11 -4.60 -29.56 4.98
C VAL A 11 -4.48 -29.27 3.49
N ASN A 12 -3.28 -28.96 2.98
CA ASN A 12 -3.07 -28.70 1.57
C ASN A 12 -3.36 -29.94 0.72
N GLN A 13 -4.29 -29.81 -0.23
CA GLN A 13 -4.66 -30.85 -1.20
C GLN A 13 -4.06 -30.61 -2.60
N GLY A 14 -3.02 -29.78 -2.70
CA GLY A 14 -2.27 -29.51 -3.94
C GLY A 14 -2.62 -28.19 -4.62
N LYS A 15 -3.63 -27.46 -4.13
CA LYS A 15 -4.02 -26.15 -4.66
C LYS A 15 -3.59 -24.96 -3.79
N GLY A 16 -3.03 -25.20 -2.60
CA GLY A 16 -2.72 -24.15 -1.63
C GLY A 16 -3.69 -24.13 -0.44
N VAL A 17 -3.54 -23.16 0.45
CA VAL A 17 -4.31 -23.04 1.69
C VAL A 17 -4.82 -21.61 1.92
N VAL A 18 -6.12 -21.48 2.20
CA VAL A 18 -6.71 -20.22 2.64
C VAL A 18 -6.73 -20.19 4.16
N ILE A 19 -6.19 -19.13 4.75
CA ILE A 19 -6.11 -18.91 6.20
C ILE A 19 -7.06 -17.77 6.54
N ILE A 20 -8.04 -18.02 7.40
CA ILE A 20 -9.01 -17.02 7.82
C ILE A 20 -8.79 -16.76 9.31
N SER A 21 -8.65 -15.49 9.71
CA SER A 21 -8.39 -15.14 11.10
C SER A 21 -8.92 -13.76 11.47
N ASP A 22 -9.29 -13.59 12.74
CA ASP A 22 -9.62 -12.33 13.40
C ASP A 22 -8.38 -11.53 13.85
N LEU A 23 -7.17 -12.07 13.62
CA LEU A 23 -5.93 -11.44 14.05
C LEU A 23 -5.54 -10.27 13.17
N ASN A 24 -5.71 -9.06 13.69
CA ASN A 24 -5.17 -7.84 13.10
C ASN A 24 -3.64 -7.96 13.01
N GLN A 25 -3.10 -8.12 11.79
CA GLN A 25 -1.67 -8.15 11.46
C GLN A 25 -0.96 -9.50 11.69
N MET A 26 -0.87 -10.28 10.61
CA MET A 26 0.36 -11.02 10.33
C MET A 26 0.90 -10.58 8.97
N VAL A 27 1.62 -9.46 8.98
CA VAL A 27 2.45 -9.06 7.84
C VAL A 27 3.41 -10.23 7.58
N ASP A 28 3.45 -10.71 6.34
CA ASP A 28 4.35 -11.77 5.86
C ASP A 28 4.00 -13.22 6.20
N LEU A 29 2.84 -13.52 6.80
CA LEU A 29 2.47 -14.92 7.09
C LEU A 29 2.47 -15.80 5.82
N ASN A 30 1.87 -15.29 4.74
CA ASN A 30 1.80 -16.01 3.46
C ASN A 30 3.20 -16.27 2.91
N HIS A 31 4.08 -15.27 2.99
CA HIS A 31 5.44 -15.36 2.48
C HIS A 31 6.27 -16.36 3.29
N TYR A 32 6.23 -16.24 4.62
CA TYR A 32 6.93 -17.14 5.54
C TYR A 32 6.51 -18.61 5.35
N ILE A 33 5.21 -18.88 5.24
CA ILE A 33 4.73 -20.24 4.99
C ILE A 33 5.21 -20.75 3.64
N PHE A 34 5.20 -19.91 2.61
CA PHE A 34 5.67 -20.27 1.28
C PHE A 34 7.17 -20.60 1.27
N GLU A 35 8.02 -19.80 1.93
CA GLU A 35 9.46 -20.10 2.02
C GLU A 35 9.74 -21.43 2.73
N GLU A 36 9.00 -21.72 3.80
CA GLU A 36 9.21 -22.92 4.61
C GLU A 36 8.61 -24.19 3.99
N THR A 37 7.58 -24.07 3.15
CA THR A 37 6.79 -25.23 2.68
C THR A 37 6.64 -25.36 1.17
N GLY A 38 6.89 -24.29 0.42
CA GLY A 38 6.55 -24.17 -1.00
C GLY A 38 5.04 -24.12 -1.29
N ILE A 39 4.19 -24.08 -0.26
CA ILE A 39 2.73 -24.13 -0.40
C ILE A 39 2.18 -22.69 -0.49
N PRO A 40 1.50 -22.32 -1.58
CA PRO A 40 0.91 -21.00 -1.71
C PRO A 40 -0.23 -20.83 -0.70
N CYS A 41 -0.23 -19.70 0.01
CA CYS A 41 -1.23 -19.37 1.01
C CYS A 41 -1.80 -17.97 0.79
N VAL A 42 -3.08 -17.81 1.10
CA VAL A 42 -3.75 -16.51 1.17
C VAL A 42 -4.38 -16.36 2.55
N SER A 43 -4.04 -15.26 3.23
CA SER A 43 -4.57 -14.92 4.54
C SER A 43 -5.63 -13.83 4.41
N ILE A 44 -6.81 -14.10 4.94
CA ILE A 44 -7.95 -13.17 4.98
C ILE A 44 -8.10 -12.73 6.43
N THR A 45 -7.69 -11.48 6.67
CA THR A 45 -7.71 -10.86 7.99
C THR A 45 -7.94 -9.34 7.88
N PRO A 46 -8.70 -8.72 8.82
CA PRO A 46 -9.52 -9.40 9.83
C PRO A 46 -10.74 -10.07 9.20
N VAL A 47 -11.18 -11.20 9.76
CA VAL A 47 -12.35 -11.92 9.25
C VAL A 47 -13.66 -11.20 9.57
N SER A 48 -14.53 -11.06 8.57
CA SER A 48 -15.95 -10.72 8.74
C SER A 48 -16.85 -11.88 8.30
N LEU A 49 -18.14 -11.85 8.68
CA LEU A 49 -19.11 -12.84 8.21
C LEU A 49 -19.19 -12.87 6.67
N ASN A 50 -19.22 -11.69 6.05
CA ASN A 50 -19.22 -11.55 4.61
C ASN A 50 -17.96 -12.21 4.02
N SER A 51 -16.79 -11.99 4.62
CA SER A 51 -15.52 -12.62 4.24
C SER A 51 -15.60 -14.14 4.18
N VAL A 52 -16.22 -14.77 5.18
CA VAL A 52 -16.42 -16.22 5.20
C VAL A 52 -17.33 -16.67 4.06
N LEU A 53 -18.42 -15.93 3.77
CA LEU A 53 -19.37 -16.31 2.74
C LEU A 53 -18.77 -16.32 1.33
N HIS A 54 -18.00 -15.30 0.90
CA HIS A 54 -17.35 -15.39 -0.43
C HIS A 54 -16.24 -16.44 -0.46
N VAL A 55 -15.52 -16.68 0.64
CA VAL A 55 -14.52 -17.77 0.64
C VAL A 55 -15.20 -19.10 0.33
N VAL A 56 -16.35 -19.36 0.96
CA VAL A 56 -17.13 -20.56 0.67
C VAL A 56 -17.60 -20.55 -0.79
N GLU A 57 -18.13 -19.43 -1.29
CA GLU A 57 -18.60 -19.34 -2.69
C GLU A 57 -17.48 -19.63 -3.70
N ILE A 58 -16.29 -19.06 -3.52
CA ILE A 58 -15.15 -19.28 -4.41
C ILE A 58 -14.61 -20.70 -4.26
N ALA A 59 -14.56 -21.24 -3.04
CA ALA A 59 -14.14 -22.61 -2.80
C ALA A 59 -15.08 -23.65 -3.45
N GLU A 60 -16.37 -23.36 -3.58
CA GLU A 60 -17.34 -24.24 -4.25
C GLU A 60 -17.22 -24.22 -5.79
N LYS A 61 -16.57 -23.21 -6.38
CA LYS A 61 -16.34 -23.16 -7.84
C LYS A 61 -15.36 -24.28 -8.23
N LYS A 62 -15.77 -25.16 -9.16
CA LYS A 62 -14.98 -26.33 -9.60
C LYS A 62 -13.56 -26.00 -10.08
N GLU A 63 -13.37 -24.83 -10.66
CA GLU A 63 -12.10 -24.40 -11.26
C GLU A 63 -11.35 -23.38 -10.42
N SER A 64 -11.71 -23.20 -9.15
CA SER A 64 -11.04 -22.20 -8.32
C SER A 64 -9.56 -22.51 -8.09
N SER A 65 -8.79 -21.42 -8.07
CA SER A 65 -7.37 -21.35 -7.79
C SER A 65 -7.12 -20.56 -6.50
N ILE A 66 -5.94 -20.72 -5.90
CA ILE A 66 -5.57 -19.95 -4.71
C ILE A 66 -5.54 -18.43 -4.98
N ASP A 67 -5.31 -18.03 -6.23
CA ASP A 67 -5.25 -16.63 -6.64
C ASP A 67 -6.63 -15.96 -6.59
N ASP A 68 -7.72 -16.71 -6.80
CA ASP A 68 -9.09 -16.19 -6.76
C ASP A 68 -9.47 -15.66 -5.35
N PHE A 69 -8.77 -16.14 -4.32
CA PHE A 69 -8.96 -15.69 -2.94
C PHE A 69 -8.15 -14.42 -2.62
N LYS A 70 -7.23 -13.99 -3.48
CA LYS A 70 -6.53 -12.70 -3.32
C LYS A 70 -7.50 -11.54 -3.50
N ASP A 71 -8.43 -11.70 -4.43
CA ASP A 71 -9.46 -10.70 -4.77
C ASP A 71 -10.55 -10.58 -3.70
N ILE A 72 -10.76 -11.60 -2.87
CA ILE A 72 -11.68 -11.55 -1.73
C ILE A 72 -11.29 -10.41 -0.79
N THR A 73 -9.99 -10.28 -0.49
CA THR A 73 -9.48 -9.18 0.32
C THR A 73 -9.82 -7.84 -0.32
N THR A 74 -9.85 -7.77 -1.65
CA THR A 74 -10.18 -6.59 -2.45
C THR A 74 -11.69 -6.31 -2.52
N LEU A 75 -12.54 -7.34 -2.63
CA LEU A 75 -13.99 -7.26 -2.81
C LEU A 75 -14.74 -6.86 -1.53
N PHE A 76 -14.28 -7.30 -0.34
CA PHE A 76 -14.90 -6.91 0.94
C PHE A 76 -14.59 -5.48 1.38
N LEU A 77 -13.70 -4.78 0.66
CA LEU A 77 -13.41 -3.36 0.87
C LEU A 77 -14.52 -2.49 0.28
N HIS A 78 -15.25 -2.98 -0.72
CA HIS A 78 -16.27 -2.19 -1.41
C HIS A 78 -17.62 -2.17 -0.68
N ASP A 79 -17.87 -3.16 0.19
CA ASP A 79 -19.15 -3.36 0.91
C ASP A 79 -19.11 -2.85 2.37
N SER A 80 -17.92 -2.60 2.93
CA SER A 80 -17.72 -2.11 4.29
C SER A 80 -17.14 -0.69 4.32
N MET A 81 -17.83 0.25 3.66
CA MET A 81 -17.52 1.69 3.65
C MET A 81 -17.95 2.40 4.96
N ASN A 82 -17.81 1.75 6.12
CA ASN A 82 -18.11 2.36 7.42
C ASN A 82 -17.10 2.08 8.54
N ASP A 83 -16.02 1.33 8.30
CA ASP A 83 -15.07 1.01 9.38
C ASP A 83 -13.59 1.17 9.02
N SER A 84 -12.91 2.03 9.80
CA SER A 84 -11.56 2.57 9.58
C SER A 84 -10.41 1.54 9.63
N ALA A 85 -10.66 0.32 10.09
CA ALA A 85 -9.65 -0.71 10.31
C ALA A 85 -9.23 -1.46 9.02
N ASN A 86 -10.11 -1.55 8.02
CA ASN A 86 -9.89 -2.37 6.81
C ASN A 86 -9.12 -1.64 5.69
N LEU A 87 -9.13 -0.30 5.67
CA LEU A 87 -8.28 0.53 4.80
C LEU A 87 -6.78 0.28 5.04
N VAL A 88 -6.42 -0.13 6.26
CA VAL A 88 -5.04 -0.42 6.66
C VAL A 88 -4.55 -1.76 6.07
N GLY A 89 -5.42 -2.75 5.86
CA GLY A 89 -5.03 -4.08 5.39
C GLY A 89 -4.66 -4.15 3.90
N PHE A 90 -5.49 -3.56 3.05
CA PHE A 90 -5.27 -3.54 1.59
C PHE A 90 -4.12 -2.63 1.18
N SER A 91 -4.05 -1.44 1.79
CA SER A 91 -2.87 -0.59 1.67
C SER A 91 -1.64 -1.41 2.05
N ASN A 92 -1.63 -2.16 3.16
CA ASN A 92 -0.47 -2.93 3.58
C ASN A 92 -0.04 -4.08 2.64
N TYR A 93 -0.94 -4.86 2.02
CA TYR A 93 -0.52 -5.93 1.08
C TYR A 93 -0.03 -5.36 -0.26
N PHE A 94 -0.75 -4.39 -0.82
CA PHE A 94 -0.31 -3.69 -2.02
C PHE A 94 1.01 -2.93 -1.75
N LEU A 95 1.10 -2.21 -0.63
CA LEU A 95 2.33 -1.57 -0.17
C LEU A 95 3.44 -2.58 -0.01
N PHE A 96 3.17 -3.75 0.57
CA PHE A 96 4.18 -4.78 0.78
C PHE A 96 4.71 -5.30 -0.55
N GLU A 97 3.83 -5.70 -1.47
CA GLU A 97 4.20 -6.13 -2.83
C GLU A 97 4.93 -5.04 -3.61
N PHE A 98 4.45 -3.79 -3.54
CA PHE A 98 5.09 -2.63 -4.15
C PHE A 98 6.47 -2.36 -3.54
N SER A 99 6.57 -2.44 -2.22
CA SER A 99 7.81 -2.25 -1.47
C SER A 99 8.84 -3.32 -1.81
N GLN A 100 8.42 -4.59 -1.92
CA GLN A 100 9.33 -5.71 -2.16
C GLN A 100 9.68 -5.87 -3.64
N LYS A 101 8.74 -5.70 -4.56
CA LYS A 101 9.00 -5.94 -5.99
C LYS A 101 9.50 -4.72 -6.73
N VAL A 102 9.08 -3.51 -6.34
CA VAL A 102 9.44 -2.28 -7.05
C VAL A 102 10.49 -1.50 -6.28
N LEU A 103 10.27 -1.25 -4.99
CA LEU A 103 11.19 -0.40 -4.23
C LEU A 103 12.48 -1.13 -3.87
N SER A 104 12.43 -2.35 -3.30
CA SER A 104 13.63 -3.07 -2.84
C SER A 104 14.62 -3.39 -3.96
N GLN A 105 14.14 -3.52 -5.20
CA GLN A 105 14.98 -3.79 -6.37
C GLN A 105 15.68 -2.54 -6.91
N ASN A 106 15.16 -1.36 -6.61
CA ASN A 106 15.60 -0.10 -7.23
C ASN A 106 16.11 0.94 -6.22
N LEU A 107 15.86 0.75 -4.93
CA LEU A 107 16.27 1.62 -3.84
C LEU A 107 17.44 0.99 -3.08
N LEU A 108 18.60 1.64 -3.12
CA LEU A 108 19.85 1.16 -2.55
C LEU A 108 20.16 1.80 -1.19
N PHE A 109 19.60 2.98 -0.92
CA PHE A 109 19.93 3.78 0.27
C PHE A 109 18.76 3.94 1.24
N LEU A 110 17.52 3.75 0.77
CA LEU A 110 16.34 3.92 1.57
C LEU A 110 15.93 2.64 2.31
N ASP A 111 15.63 2.76 3.60
CA ASP A 111 14.89 1.71 4.32
C ASP A 111 13.44 1.71 3.83
N VAL A 112 13.15 0.75 2.96
CA VAL A 112 11.87 0.57 2.27
C VAL A 112 10.70 0.46 3.25
N ASN A 113 10.85 -0.34 4.32
CA ASN A 113 9.78 -0.54 5.31
C ASN A 113 9.49 0.73 6.10
N LYS A 114 10.56 1.45 6.48
CA LYS A 114 10.44 2.74 7.17
C LYS A 114 9.78 3.78 6.26
N ALA A 115 10.15 3.81 4.98
CA ALA A 115 9.59 4.74 3.99
C ALA A 115 8.11 4.48 3.71
N SER A 116 7.74 3.22 3.44
CA SER A 116 6.34 2.84 3.21
C SER A 116 5.45 3.26 4.36
N ARG A 117 5.84 2.99 5.62
CA ARG A 117 5.03 3.41 6.79
C ARG A 117 4.86 4.92 6.89
N ALA A 118 5.95 5.67 6.73
CA ALA A 118 5.93 7.13 6.83
C ALA A 118 5.07 7.76 5.74
N LEU A 119 5.22 7.28 4.50
CA LEU A 119 4.50 7.77 3.34
C LEU A 119 3.02 7.42 3.37
N THR A 120 2.64 6.22 3.80
CA THR A 120 1.23 5.84 3.94
C THR A 120 0.53 6.69 5.00
N SER A 121 1.21 6.99 6.11
CA SER A 121 0.67 7.89 7.13
C SER A 121 0.49 9.31 6.59
N ALA A 122 1.47 9.83 5.84
CA ALA A 122 1.37 11.14 5.20
C ALA A 122 0.21 11.19 4.19
N LEU A 123 0.07 10.17 3.34
CA LEU A 123 -0.97 10.09 2.33
C LEU A 123 -2.37 10.05 2.96
N ALA A 124 -2.57 9.26 4.01
CA ALA A 124 -3.85 9.19 4.72
C ALA A 124 -4.27 10.55 5.30
N ASN A 125 -3.32 11.37 5.75
CA ASN A 125 -3.60 12.72 6.21
C ASN A 125 -3.91 13.68 5.04
N ILE A 126 -3.21 13.55 3.91
CA ILE A 126 -3.49 14.36 2.71
C ILE A 126 -4.91 14.10 2.21
N TYR A 127 -5.34 12.84 2.11
CA TYR A 127 -6.73 12.50 1.77
C TYR A 127 -7.74 13.17 2.70
N ARG A 128 -7.46 13.14 4.01
CA ARG A 128 -8.33 13.76 5.02
C ARG A 128 -8.38 15.29 4.92
N GLU A 129 -7.23 15.93 4.72
CA GLU A 129 -7.14 17.40 4.59
C GLU A 129 -7.80 17.91 3.31
N LEU A 130 -7.64 17.18 2.21
CA LEU A 130 -8.20 17.55 0.90
C LEU A 130 -9.63 17.04 0.68
N GLN A 131 -10.21 16.33 1.66
CA GLN A 131 -11.54 15.70 1.57
C GLN A 131 -11.68 14.83 0.31
N MET A 132 -10.62 14.11 -0.04
CA MET A 132 -10.60 13.23 -1.20
C MET A 132 -10.85 11.78 -0.76
N ASP A 133 -11.63 11.06 -1.56
CA ASP A 133 -11.80 9.63 -1.39
C ASP A 133 -10.51 8.88 -1.76
N TYR A 134 -10.36 7.69 -1.17
CA TYR A 134 -9.25 6.80 -1.48
C TYR A 134 -9.23 6.45 -2.98
N SER A 135 -8.04 6.48 -3.57
CA SER A 135 -7.81 6.08 -4.96
C SER A 135 -6.56 5.24 -5.04
N ASP A 136 -6.69 4.04 -5.60
CA ASP A 136 -5.54 3.18 -5.90
C ASP A 136 -4.54 3.91 -6.77
N GLU A 137 -4.99 4.56 -7.85
CA GLU A 137 -4.10 5.26 -8.76
C GLU A 137 -3.25 6.34 -8.05
N ILE A 138 -3.89 7.20 -7.25
CA ILE A 138 -3.17 8.23 -6.48
C ILE A 138 -2.22 7.57 -5.48
N THR A 139 -2.66 6.52 -4.79
CA THR A 139 -1.87 5.80 -3.80
C THR A 139 -0.60 5.22 -4.41
N ILE A 140 -0.73 4.49 -5.52
CA ILE A 140 0.40 3.91 -6.25
C ILE A 140 1.36 5.00 -6.72
N ARG A 141 0.85 6.03 -7.39
CA ARG A 141 1.66 7.12 -7.94
C ARG A 141 2.40 7.86 -6.82
N PHE A 142 1.72 8.12 -5.71
CA PHE A 142 2.29 8.82 -4.55
C PHE A 142 3.42 8.01 -3.90
N LEU A 143 3.15 6.75 -3.57
CA LEU A 143 4.11 5.88 -2.90
C LEU A 143 5.35 5.65 -3.77
N HIS A 144 5.14 5.43 -5.06
CA HIS A 144 6.22 5.34 -6.03
C HIS A 144 7.04 6.63 -6.08
N HIS A 145 6.39 7.75 -6.42
CA HIS A 145 7.08 9.00 -6.62
C HIS A 145 7.85 9.44 -5.37
N CYS A 146 7.21 9.37 -4.19
CA CYS A 146 7.83 9.81 -2.95
C CYS A 146 8.97 8.90 -2.50
N SER A 147 8.88 7.59 -2.70
CA SER A 147 9.98 6.68 -2.33
C SER A 147 11.23 6.97 -3.16
N PHE A 148 11.08 7.11 -4.48
CA PHE A 148 12.20 7.49 -5.36
C PHE A 148 12.67 8.94 -5.14
N MET A 149 11.77 9.85 -4.77
CA MET A 149 12.14 11.21 -4.39
C MET A 149 13.03 11.21 -3.14
N ILE A 150 12.66 10.49 -2.08
CA ILE A 150 13.47 10.42 -0.86
C ILE A 150 14.85 9.85 -1.18
N GLU A 151 14.91 8.75 -1.94
CA GLU A 151 16.18 8.16 -2.42
C GLU A 151 17.06 9.21 -3.13
N ARG A 152 16.51 9.94 -4.11
CA ARG A 152 17.25 10.99 -4.84
C ARG A 152 17.71 12.11 -3.92
N VAL A 153 16.86 12.58 -3.01
CA VAL A 153 17.19 13.68 -2.10
C VAL A 153 18.29 13.25 -1.12
N VAL A 154 18.24 12.02 -0.60
CA VAL A 154 19.34 11.44 0.21
C VAL A 154 20.67 11.45 -0.56
N LYS A 155 20.62 11.20 -1.88
CA LYS A 155 21.79 11.23 -2.76
C LYS A 155 22.22 12.64 -3.22
N ASN A 156 21.52 13.70 -2.82
CA ASN A 156 21.68 15.06 -3.34
C ASN A 156 21.46 15.19 -4.87
N GLU A 157 20.59 14.35 -5.45
CA GLU A 157 20.26 14.29 -6.88
C GLU A 157 18.82 14.75 -7.16
N ALA A 158 18.33 15.77 -6.45
CA ALA A 158 16.96 16.25 -6.60
C ALA A 158 16.66 16.78 -8.02
N LEU A 159 15.46 16.47 -8.53
CA LEU A 159 15.08 16.77 -9.91
C LEU A 159 14.73 18.23 -10.13
N ILE A 160 15.35 18.90 -11.10
CA ILE A 160 15.00 20.29 -11.44
C ILE A 160 13.71 20.32 -12.28
N PHE A 161 12.64 20.91 -11.73
CA PHE A 161 11.35 21.05 -12.40
C PHE A 161 11.05 22.51 -12.80
N LYS A 162 10.91 22.77 -14.11
CA LYS A 162 10.81 24.13 -14.66
C LYS A 162 9.49 24.85 -14.35
N SER A 163 8.41 24.12 -14.08
CA SER A 163 7.06 24.71 -13.88
C SER A 163 6.63 24.82 -12.41
N THR A 164 7.60 24.74 -11.48
CA THR A 164 7.36 24.72 -10.03
C THR A 164 6.50 25.90 -9.54
N LYS A 165 6.84 27.13 -9.92
CA LYS A 165 6.11 28.34 -9.45
C LYS A 165 4.64 28.34 -9.85
N LYS A 166 4.35 28.00 -11.12
CA LYS A 166 2.98 27.99 -11.64
C LYS A 166 2.10 26.99 -10.88
N ILE A 167 2.62 25.80 -10.58
CA ILE A 167 1.86 24.78 -9.85
C ILE A 167 1.56 25.25 -8.43
N ILE A 168 2.57 25.79 -7.73
CA ILE A 168 2.42 26.29 -6.36
C ILE A 168 1.37 27.41 -6.30
N GLU A 169 1.41 28.34 -7.26
CA GLU A 169 0.49 29.48 -7.30
C GLU A 169 -0.93 29.06 -7.66
N SER A 170 -1.10 28.16 -8.64
CA SER A 170 -2.43 27.73 -9.10
C SER A 170 -3.09 26.71 -8.17
N ASN A 171 -2.34 25.96 -7.37
CA ASN A 171 -2.83 24.83 -6.57
C ASN A 171 -2.32 24.89 -5.13
N LYS A 172 -2.37 26.08 -4.54
CA LYS A 172 -1.75 26.39 -3.25
C LYS A 172 -2.23 25.49 -2.11
N GLU A 173 -3.52 25.17 -2.07
CA GLU A 173 -4.10 24.31 -1.01
C GLU A 173 -3.50 22.90 -1.04
N ILE A 174 -3.48 22.26 -2.21
CA ILE A 174 -2.90 20.94 -2.43
C ILE A 174 -1.41 20.95 -2.09
N TYR A 175 -0.67 21.94 -2.59
CA TYR A 175 0.76 22.06 -2.30
C TYR A 175 1.03 22.19 -0.80
N GLN A 176 0.28 23.04 -0.11
CA GLN A 176 0.45 23.25 1.33
C GLN A 176 0.08 22.01 2.16
N SER A 177 -0.95 21.25 1.76
CA SER A 177 -1.29 19.96 2.38
C SER A 177 -0.13 18.97 2.24
N ILE A 178 0.45 18.87 1.04
CA ILE A 178 1.59 17.99 0.77
C ILE A 178 2.82 18.42 1.56
N GLU A 179 3.16 19.70 1.57
CA GLU A 179 4.32 20.23 2.30
C GLU A 179 4.21 19.94 3.80
N ARG A 180 3.03 20.20 4.41
CA ARG A 180 2.78 19.88 5.82
C ARG A 180 2.94 18.40 6.09
N ASN A 181 2.32 17.54 5.28
CA ASN A 181 2.28 16.10 5.52
C ASN A 181 3.60 15.38 5.19
N LEU A 182 4.44 15.94 4.32
CA LEU A 182 5.78 15.42 4.05
C LEU A 182 6.87 16.00 4.97
N THR A 183 6.56 17.01 5.80
CA THR A 183 7.52 17.55 6.78
C THR A 183 7.95 16.51 7.83
N PRO A 184 7.04 15.72 8.45
CA PRO A 184 7.47 14.65 9.35
C PRO A 184 8.32 13.58 8.65
N VAL A 185 8.03 13.30 7.38
CA VAL A 185 8.79 12.34 6.56
C VAL A 185 10.21 12.87 6.34
N SER A 186 10.36 14.14 5.92
CA SER A 186 11.67 14.74 5.69
C SER A 186 12.54 14.75 6.95
N GLN A 187 11.93 15.08 8.11
CA GLN A 187 12.59 15.01 9.43
C GLN A 187 13.02 13.58 9.78
N GLN A 188 12.18 12.58 9.53
CA GLN A 188 12.46 11.17 9.83
C GLN A 188 13.60 10.57 9.02
N PHE A 189 13.87 11.11 7.83
CA PHE A 189 14.97 10.73 6.95
C PHE A 189 16.17 11.69 7.01
N GLY A 190 16.09 12.76 7.80
CA GLY A 190 17.16 13.74 7.93
C GLY A 190 17.44 14.51 6.63
N ILE A 191 16.43 14.71 5.80
CA ILE A 191 16.53 15.39 4.50
C ILE A 191 15.70 16.67 4.48
N THR A 192 15.98 17.54 3.51
CA THR A 192 15.11 18.66 3.15
C THR A 192 14.59 18.42 1.74
N ILE A 193 13.27 18.23 1.60
CA ILE A 193 12.65 17.99 0.30
C ILE A 193 12.54 19.34 -0.43
N PRO A 194 13.13 19.47 -1.63
CA PRO A 194 13.06 20.73 -2.37
C PRO A 194 11.63 21.07 -2.85
N PRO A 195 11.24 22.36 -2.91
CA PRO A 195 9.90 22.79 -3.34
C PRO A 195 9.45 22.27 -4.71
N ASN A 196 10.40 22.07 -5.62
CA ASN A 196 10.20 21.47 -6.95
C ASN A 196 9.73 20.01 -6.89
N GLU A 197 10.29 19.21 -5.98
CA GLU A 197 9.85 17.83 -5.78
C GLU A 197 8.45 17.81 -5.12
N LEU A 198 8.18 18.70 -4.15
CA LEU A 198 6.84 18.87 -3.56
C LEU A 198 5.80 19.30 -4.61
N ALA A 199 6.18 20.18 -5.54
CA ALA A 199 5.31 20.57 -6.64
C ALA A 199 5.03 19.42 -7.60
N MET A 200 6.01 18.53 -7.85
CA MET A 200 5.78 17.31 -8.65
C MET A 200 4.83 16.34 -7.94
N VAL A 201 4.94 16.18 -6.62
CA VAL A 201 3.97 15.39 -5.84
C VAL A 201 2.56 15.99 -5.94
N SER A 202 2.45 17.32 -6.01
CA SER A 202 1.16 18.01 -6.15
C SER A 202 0.44 17.65 -7.45
N ILE A 203 1.17 17.41 -8.54
CA ILE A 203 0.61 17.01 -9.84
C ILE A 203 -0.18 15.69 -9.73
N ILE A 204 0.27 14.77 -8.87
CA ILE A 204 -0.38 13.46 -8.70
C ILE A 204 -1.86 13.62 -8.33
N PHE A 205 -2.19 14.65 -7.54
CA PHE A 205 -3.54 14.95 -7.08
C PHE A 205 -4.32 15.82 -8.05
N LEU A 206 -3.66 16.53 -8.96
CA LEU A 206 -4.27 17.41 -9.96
C LEU A 206 -4.75 16.66 -11.20
N ASP A 207 -3.96 15.70 -11.67
CA ASP A 207 -4.26 14.96 -12.91
C ASP A 207 -5.60 14.18 -12.81
N VAL A 208 -6.04 13.87 -11.58
CA VAL A 208 -7.27 13.09 -11.32
C VAL A 208 -8.52 13.97 -11.28
N GLN A 209 -8.39 15.28 -11.03
CA GLN A 209 -9.52 16.23 -11.08
C GLN A 209 -9.86 16.70 -12.52
N SER A 210 -9.17 16.18 -13.53
CA SER A 210 -9.29 16.62 -14.93
C SER A 210 -10.27 15.79 -15.77
N TYR A 211 -10.94 14.81 -15.17
CA TYR A 211 -11.79 13.83 -15.86
C TYR A 211 -13.27 13.83 -15.41
N GLU A 212 -13.72 14.87 -14.70
CA GLU A 212 -15.16 15.17 -14.53
C GLU A 212 -15.62 16.29 -15.47
#